data_AF-A0A2D7VK60-F1
#
_entry.id   AF-A0A2D7VK60-F1
#
_cell.length_a   1.000
_cell.length_b   1.000
_cell.length_c   1.000
_cell.angle_alpha   90.00
_cell.angle_beta   90.00
_cell.angle_gamma   90.00
#
_symmetry.space_group_name_H-M   'P 1'
#
loop_
_entity.id
_entity.type
_entity.pdbx_description
1 polymer ?
#
loop_
_entity_poly.entity_id
_entity_poly.type
_entity_poly.pdbx_seq_one_letter_code
_entity_poly.pdbx_strand_id
1 'polypeptide(L)'
;MKRMPTLASWVAGAAMALSISASHAGTASEAIAQAEADLAAAQQASAVWRLLDPATGGAAVPLGKLLKTAKAKLEANEESEAIRIAEKISWAAQAGIAQSEAQKSAAPVYF
;
A
#
# COMPACT_ATOMS: atom_id res chain seq x y z
N MET A 1 40.23 23.07 -31.89
CA MET A 1 38.95 23.82 -31.86
C MET A 1 37.78 22.85 -31.90
N LYS A 2 36.72 23.16 -31.13
CA LYS A 2 35.33 22.61 -31.14
C LYS A 2 35.00 21.38 -30.26
N ARG A 3 34.53 21.73 -29.04
CA ARG A 3 33.26 21.43 -28.33
C ARG A 3 32.78 19.96 -28.14
N MET A 4 32.41 19.70 -26.88
CA MET A 4 31.76 18.54 -26.23
C MET A 4 30.34 18.20 -26.78
N PRO A 5 29.49 17.48 -26.02
CA PRO A 5 29.24 16.02 -25.95
C PRO A 5 27.81 15.69 -26.46
N THR A 6 27.29 14.45 -26.30
CA THR A 6 25.87 13.96 -26.36
C THR A 6 25.82 12.59 -27.09
N LEU A 7 25.02 11.57 -26.77
CA LEU A 7 23.87 11.35 -25.87
C LEU A 7 23.80 9.84 -25.57
N ALA A 8 23.81 9.47 -24.29
CA ALA A 8 23.34 8.16 -23.85
C ALA A 8 21.81 8.15 -23.95
N SER A 9 21.27 7.50 -24.98
CA SER A 9 19.82 7.35 -25.17
C SER A 9 19.36 6.00 -24.61
N TRP A 10 18.87 6.07 -23.38
CA TRP A 10 17.67 5.43 -22.86
C TRP A 10 16.95 4.46 -23.81
N VAL A 11 16.99 3.15 -23.50
CA VAL A 11 15.80 2.29 -23.42
C VAL A 11 16.08 1.19 -22.39
N ALA A 12 15.62 1.39 -21.16
CA ALA A 12 15.39 0.29 -20.22
C ALA A 12 14.05 0.53 -19.52
N GLY A 13 13.01 0.72 -20.32
CA GLY A 13 11.63 0.57 -19.88
C GLY A 13 11.28 -0.91 -19.75
N ALA A 14 11.94 -1.61 -18.83
CA ALA A 14 11.49 -2.93 -18.42
C ALA A 14 10.41 -2.70 -17.37
N ALA A 15 9.18 -3.01 -17.76
CA ALA A 15 8.02 -3.05 -16.89
C ALA A 15 8.38 -3.81 -15.59
N MET A 16 8.53 -3.09 -14.48
CA MET A 16 8.34 -3.70 -13.16
C MET A 16 6.85 -3.94 -13.02
N ALA A 17 6.39 -5.09 -13.53
CA ALA A 17 5.19 -5.69 -13.02
C ALA A 17 5.43 -5.93 -11.52
N LEU A 18 4.90 -5.04 -10.68
CA LEU A 18 4.79 -5.23 -9.25
C LEU A 18 3.83 -6.40 -9.02
N SER A 19 4.32 -7.62 -9.18
CA SER A 19 3.66 -8.82 -8.67
C SER A 19 3.78 -8.78 -7.15
N ILE A 20 2.97 -7.93 -6.52
CA ILE A 20 2.70 -8.04 -5.10
C ILE A 20 1.80 -9.26 -4.97
N SER A 21 2.41 -10.42 -4.79
CA SER A 21 1.68 -11.64 -4.43
C SER A 21 1.08 -11.40 -3.06
N ALA A 22 -0.17 -10.94 -3.01
CA ALA A 22 -0.97 -11.02 -1.81
C ALA A 22 -1.14 -12.53 -1.54
N SER A 23 -0.36 -13.04 -0.60
CA SER A 23 -0.61 -14.35 -0.01
C SER A 23 -2.00 -14.27 0.62
N HIS A 24 -3.03 -14.76 -0.07
CA HIS A 24 -4.38 -14.79 0.45
C HIS A 24 -4.36 -15.61 1.75
N ALA A 25 -4.59 -14.94 2.87
CA ALA A 25 -4.73 -15.61 4.16
C ALA A 25 -5.91 -16.59 4.08
N GLY A 26 -5.75 -17.78 4.65
CA GLY A 26 -6.76 -18.84 4.59
C GLY A 26 -7.99 -18.53 5.44
N THR A 27 -7.87 -17.63 6.42
CA THR A 27 -8.96 -17.18 7.29
C THR A 27 -8.99 -15.66 7.47
N ALA A 28 -10.14 -15.11 7.89
CA ALA A 28 -10.27 -13.68 8.22
C ALA A 28 -9.32 -13.22 9.33
N SER A 29 -9.09 -14.07 10.33
CA SER A 29 -8.15 -13.79 11.43
C SER A 29 -6.71 -13.67 10.93
N GLU A 30 -6.28 -14.55 10.03
CA GLU A 30 -4.96 -14.50 9.41
C GLU A 30 -4.82 -13.24 8.53
N ALA A 31 -5.86 -12.88 7.76
CA ALA A 31 -5.84 -11.68 6.94
C ALA A 31 -5.70 -10.41 7.78
N ILE A 32 -6.43 -10.34 8.90
CA ILE A 32 -6.34 -9.24 9.86
C ILE A 32 -4.96 -9.18 10.50
N ALA A 33 -4.38 -10.32 10.91
CA ALA A 33 -3.03 -10.36 11.48
C ALA A 33 -1.97 -9.89 10.48
N GLN A 34 -2.09 -10.27 9.21
CA GLN A 34 -1.21 -9.78 8.15
C GLN A 34 -1.36 -8.26 7.95
N ALA A 35 -2.60 -7.77 7.88
CA ALA A 35 -2.88 -6.34 7.77
C ALA A 35 -2.32 -5.51 8.94
N GLU A 36 -2.32 -6.08 10.16
CA GLU A 36 -1.68 -5.48 11.34
C GLU A 36 -0.17 -5.36 11.18
N ALA A 37 0.48 -6.45 10.76
CA ALA A 37 1.92 -6.48 10.54
C ALA A 37 2.34 -5.47 9.45
N ASP A 38 1.62 -5.44 8.32
CA ASP A 38 1.89 -4.51 7.23
C ASP A 38 1.66 -3.05 7.66
N LEU A 39 0.58 -2.77 8.40
CA LEU A 39 0.33 -1.43 8.94
C LEU A 39 1.45 -0.98 9.87
N ALA A 40 1.93 -1.86 10.75
CA ALA A 40 3.06 -1.56 11.64
C ALA A 40 4.34 -1.26 10.84
N ALA A 41 4.62 -2.02 9.78
CA ALA A 41 5.75 -1.76 8.89
C ALA A 41 5.62 -0.40 8.18
N ALA A 42 4.44 -0.07 7.66
CA ALA A 42 4.20 1.22 7.01
C ALA A 42 4.33 2.40 7.99
N GLN A 43 3.93 2.22 9.25
CA GLN A 43 4.13 3.22 10.31
C GLN A 43 5.61 3.43 10.61
N GLN A 44 6.40 2.35 10.72
CA GLN A 44 7.85 2.44 10.92
C GLN A 44 8.55 3.15 9.76
N ALA A 45 8.09 2.91 8.53
CA ALA A 45 8.58 3.60 7.34
C ALA A 45 8.05 5.04 7.17
N SER A 46 7.19 5.53 8.08
CA SER A 46 6.48 6.81 7.93
C SER A 46 5.71 6.95 6.61
N ALA A 47 5.24 5.83 6.05
CA ALA A 47 4.69 5.71 4.70
C ALA A 47 3.20 5.31 4.73
N VAL A 48 2.42 5.93 5.62
CA VAL A 48 1.04 5.52 5.90
C VAL A 48 0.05 6.26 5.01
N TRP A 49 -0.71 5.51 4.21
CA TRP A 49 -1.80 6.06 3.40
C TRP A 49 -3.11 6.19 4.17
N ARG A 50 -4.06 6.91 3.57
CA ARG A 50 -5.46 6.91 3.96
C ARG A 50 -6.28 6.28 2.84
N LEU A 51 -7.30 5.51 3.19
CA LEU A 51 -8.13 4.81 2.21
C LEU A 51 -9.58 5.24 2.29
N LEU A 52 -10.19 5.36 1.10
CA LEU A 52 -11.63 5.44 0.92
C LEU A 52 -12.21 4.03 1.00
N ASP A 53 -13.17 3.79 1.89
CA ASP A 53 -13.87 2.51 1.95
C ASP A 53 -15.36 2.68 2.31
N PRO A 54 -16.29 2.02 1.59
CA PRO A 54 -17.72 2.06 1.89
C PRO A 54 -18.05 1.68 3.34
N ALA A 55 -17.31 0.73 3.93
CA ALA A 55 -17.52 0.28 5.30
C ALA A 55 -17.26 1.37 6.36
N THR A 56 -16.69 2.52 5.95
CA THR A 56 -16.41 3.67 6.83
C THR A 56 -17.18 4.93 6.43
N GLY A 57 -18.22 4.79 5.59
CA GLY A 57 -19.03 5.90 5.09
C GLY A 57 -18.42 6.61 3.88
N GLY A 58 -17.47 5.98 3.17
CA GLY A 58 -16.92 6.49 1.91
C GLY A 58 -15.89 7.63 2.05
N ALA A 59 -15.53 8.02 3.28
CA ALA A 59 -14.49 9.02 3.52
C ALA A 59 -13.08 8.39 3.56
N ALA A 60 -12.05 9.19 3.26
CA ALA A 60 -10.67 8.73 3.36
C ALA A 60 -10.26 8.66 4.84
N VAL A 61 -10.07 7.47 5.38
CA VAL A 61 -9.75 7.21 6.80
C VAL A 61 -8.34 6.65 6.99
N PRO A 62 -7.73 6.79 8.19
CA PRO A 62 -6.49 6.10 8.52
C PRO A 62 -6.66 4.58 8.46
N LEU A 63 -5.61 3.86 8.04
CA LEU A 63 -5.60 2.40 8.00
C LEU A 63 -5.95 1.76 9.36
N GLY A 64 -5.52 2.35 10.48
CA GLY A 64 -5.88 1.86 11.81
C GLY A 64 -7.37 1.96 12.15
N LYS A 65 -8.10 2.94 11.58
CA LYS A 65 -9.57 2.99 11.71
C LYS A 65 -10.20 1.89 10.86
N LEU A 66 -9.69 1.68 9.65
CA LEU A 66 -10.17 0.64 8.74
C LEU A 66 -9.92 -0.77 9.30
N LEU A 67 -8.80 -0.98 9.98
CA LEU A 67 -8.48 -2.23 10.69
C LEU A 67 -9.49 -2.52 11.81
N LYS A 68 -9.87 -1.49 12.58
CA LYS A 68 -10.94 -1.63 13.59
C LYS A 68 -12.26 -2.05 12.95
N THR A 69 -12.57 -1.53 11.75
CA THR A 69 -13.74 -1.96 10.98
C THR A 69 -13.63 -3.41 10.52
N ALA A 70 -12.47 -3.87 10.03
CA ALA A 70 -12.26 -5.27 9.66
C ALA A 70 -12.49 -6.22 10.85
N LYS A 71 -11.95 -5.88 12.04
CA LYS A 71 -12.20 -6.64 13.27
C LYS A 71 -13.68 -6.67 13.64
N ALA A 72 -14.37 -5.52 13.59
CA ALA A 72 -15.80 -5.47 13.87
C ALA A 72 -16.63 -6.33 12.89
N LYS A 73 -16.19 -6.45 11.64
CA LYS A 73 -16.81 -7.34 10.65
C LYS A 73 -16.61 -8.82 10.97
N LEU A 74 -15.41 -9.20 11.43
CA LEU A 74 -15.16 -10.55 11.91
C LEU A 74 -16.04 -10.90 13.13
N GLU A 75 -16.15 -10.01 14.11
CA GLU A 75 -17.03 -10.22 15.28
C GLU A 75 -18.51 -10.34 14.89
N ALA A 76 -18.92 -9.70 13.80
CA ALA A 76 -20.26 -9.81 13.23
C ALA A 76 -20.46 -11.08 12.36
N ASN A 77 -19.48 -11.99 12.29
CA ASN A 77 -19.43 -13.15 11.38
C ASN A 77 -19.51 -12.77 9.89
N GLU A 78 -19.15 -11.53 9.54
CA GLU A 78 -19.04 -11.05 8.16
C GLU A 78 -17.61 -11.32 7.61
N GLU A 79 -17.21 -12.59 7.58
CA GLU A 79 -15.81 -12.99 7.29
C GLU A 79 -15.30 -12.47 5.94
N SER A 80 -16.10 -12.58 4.87
CA SER A 80 -15.69 -12.10 3.54
C SER A 80 -15.41 -10.59 3.51
N GLU A 81 -16.19 -9.82 4.26
CA GLU A 81 -16.01 -8.37 4.35
C GLU A 81 -14.80 -8.01 5.23
N ALA A 82 -14.56 -8.77 6.30
CA ALA A 82 -13.36 -8.64 7.11
C ALA A 82 -12.09 -8.90 6.27
N ILE A 83 -12.08 -9.98 5.47
CA ILE A 83 -10.99 -10.33 4.55
C ILE A 83 -10.78 -9.21 3.53
N ARG A 84 -11.84 -8.77 2.83
CA ARG A 84 -11.75 -7.70 1.82
C ARG A 84 -11.12 -6.43 2.38
N ILE A 85 -11.52 -6.03 3.59
CA ILE A 85 -10.98 -4.83 4.23
C ILE A 85 -9.52 -5.05 4.65
N ALA A 86 -9.19 -6.22 5.23
CA ALA A 86 -7.83 -6.55 5.66
C ALA A 86 -6.84 -6.60 4.49
N GLU A 87 -7.19 -7.26 3.39
CA GLU A 87 -6.36 -7.32 2.18
C GLU A 87 -6.12 -5.92 1.60
N LYS A 88 -7.14 -5.07 1.61
CA LYS A 88 -7.02 -3.67 1.15
C LYS A 88 -6.08 -2.85 2.05
N ILE A 89 -6.07 -3.10 3.36
CA ILE A 89 -5.12 -2.46 4.29
C ILE A 89 -3.70 -2.94 4.00
N SER A 90 -3.49 -4.25 3.86
CA SER A 90 -2.20 -4.85 3.54
C SER A 90 -1.62 -4.28 2.24
N TRP A 91 -2.42 -4.27 1.17
CA TRP A 91 -2.06 -3.66 -0.10
C TRP A 91 -1.63 -2.19 0.06
N ALA A 92 -2.41 -1.37 0.77
CA ALA A 92 -2.11 0.05 0.90
C ALA A 92 -0.86 0.33 1.74
N ALA A 93 -0.63 -0.47 2.78
CA ALA A 93 0.59 -0.39 3.58
C ALA A 93 1.83 -0.72 2.73
N GLN A 94 1.79 -1.81 1.96
CA GLN A 94 2.89 -2.21 1.09
C GLN A 94 3.11 -1.21 -0.07
N ALA A 95 2.03 -0.72 -0.68
CA ALA A 95 2.09 0.28 -1.73
C ALA A 95 2.66 1.62 -1.20
N GLY A 96 2.29 2.01 0.02
CA GLY A 96 2.85 3.20 0.66
C GLY A 96 4.35 3.10 0.89
N ILE A 97 4.82 1.96 1.42
CA ILE A 97 6.26 1.69 1.59
C ILE A 97 6.97 1.75 0.23
N ALA A 98 6.45 1.04 -0.78
CA ALA A 98 7.06 1.01 -2.11
C ALA A 98 7.15 2.40 -2.75
N GLN A 99 6.09 3.21 -2.61
CA GLN A 99 6.11 4.59 -3.08
C GLN A 99 7.16 5.43 -2.35
N SER A 100 7.23 5.31 -1.02
CA SER A 100 8.21 6.03 -0.19
C SER A 100 9.65 5.73 -0.65
N GLU A 101 9.96 4.44 -0.84
CA GLU A 101 11.27 4.01 -1.33
C GLU A 101 11.57 4.54 -2.74
N ALA A 102 10.61 4.47 -3.66
CA ALA A 102 10.77 4.97 -5.02
C ALA A 102 11.00 6.49 -5.08
N GLN A 103 10.51 7.24 -4.10
CA GLN A 103 10.61 8.70 -4.04
C GLN A 103 11.75 9.21 -3.15
N LYS A 104 12.58 8.32 -2.55
CA LYS A 104 13.61 8.75 -1.58
C LYS A 104 14.61 9.76 -2.13
N SER A 105 14.88 9.69 -3.43
CA SER A 105 15.81 10.57 -4.15
C SER A 105 15.11 11.50 -5.14
N ALA A 106 13.78 11.62 -5.07
CA ALA A 106 13.05 12.52 -5.93
C ALA A 106 13.35 13.97 -5.54
N ALA A 107 13.65 14.79 -6.54
CA ALA A 107 13.82 16.22 -6.38
C ALA A 107 12.51 16.95 -6.74
N PRO A 108 12.21 18.10 -6.10
CA PRO A 108 11.09 18.93 -6.52
C PRO A 108 11.21 19.33 -8.00
N VAL A 109 10.10 19.25 -8.74
CA VAL A 109 10.00 19.79 -10.09
C VAL A 109 9.20 21.08 -10.01
N TYR A 110 9.80 22.18 -10.46
CA TYR A 110 9.15 23.48 -10.60
C TYR A 110 8.92 23.76 -12.08
N PHE A 111 7.73 24.24 -12.43
CA PHE A 111 7.35 24.66 -13.77
C PHE A 111 7.29 26.19 -13.85
#